data_AF-A0A1G8LWH2-F1
#
_entry.id   AF-A0A1G8LWH2-F1
#
_cell.length_a   1.000
_cell.length_b   1.000
_cell.length_c   1.000
_cell.angle_alpha   90.00
_cell.angle_beta   90.00
_cell.angle_gamma   90.00
#
_symmetry.space_group_name_H-M   'P 1'
#
loop_
_entity.id
_entity.type
_entity.pdbx_description
1 polymer ?
#
loop_
_entity_poly.entity_id
_entity_poly.type
_entity_poly.pdbx_seq_one_letter_code
_entity_poly.pdbx_strand_id
1 'polypeptide(L)'
;MTQVFAWGYVAWMTQRPSGYSLSGYIDGREFDIVTDLPQEAERAFARAARSAWLHRKLRGLRGLPARESPPMNSQDTYHEVSLRMAFVAVVTALWSRVFR
;
A
#
# COMPACT_ATOMS: atom_id res chain seq x y z
N MET A 1 -5.17 12.39 -14.92
CA MET A 1 -4.50 11.82 -13.73
C MET A 1 -5.39 10.70 -13.22
N THR A 2 -4.83 9.53 -12.94
CA THR A 2 -5.58 8.33 -12.54
C THR A 2 -5.13 7.89 -11.15
N GLN A 3 -6.05 7.59 -10.25
CA GLN A 3 -5.73 7.15 -8.89
C GLN A 3 -5.50 5.64 -8.87
N VAL A 4 -4.44 5.20 -8.19
CA VAL A 4 -4.07 3.79 -8.03
C VAL A 4 -3.97 3.46 -6.53
N PHE A 5 -4.54 2.33 -6.13
CA PHE A 5 -4.58 1.88 -4.74
C PHE A 5 -3.86 0.54 -4.58
N ALA A 6 -2.97 0.43 -3.59
CA ALA A 6 -2.33 -0.84 -3.26
C ALA A 6 -1.94 -0.89 -1.77
N TRP A 7 -2.26 -2.01 -1.09
CA TRP A 7 -1.85 -2.26 0.30
C TRP A 7 -2.21 -1.16 1.31
N GLY A 8 -3.28 -0.43 1.04
CA GLY A 8 -3.72 0.71 1.85
C GLY A 8 -2.99 2.02 1.56
N TYR A 9 -2.20 2.08 0.49
CA TYR A 9 -1.54 3.28 -0.02
C TYR A 9 -2.25 3.78 -1.27
N VAL A 10 -2.18 5.10 -1.46
CA VAL A 10 -2.73 5.81 -2.62
C VAL A 10 -1.58 6.41 -3.42
N ALA A 11 -1.65 6.28 -4.74
CA ALA A 11 -0.75 6.93 -5.67
C ALA A 11 -1.53 7.55 -6.82
N TRP A 12 -0.91 8.50 -7.51
CA TRP A 12 -1.49 9.17 -8.65
C TRP A 12 -0.63 8.96 -9.89
N MET A 13 -1.23 8.40 -10.92
CA MET A 13 -0.64 8.20 -12.23
C MET A 13 -0.89 9.42 -13.13
N THR A 14 0.18 9.91 -13.73
CA THR A 14 0.17 10.99 -14.71
C THR A 14 0.92 10.55 -15.96
N GLN A 15 0.26 10.63 -17.12
CA GLN A 15 0.93 10.44 -18.40
C GLN A 15 1.78 11.68 -18.72
N ARG A 16 3.06 11.47 -19.00
CA ARG A 16 4.04 12.50 -19.39
C ARG A 16 4.59 12.17 -20.79
N PRO A 17 5.22 13.13 -21.48
CA PRO A 17 5.87 12.86 -22.77
C PRO A 17 6.96 11.78 -22.69
N SER A 18 7.59 11.63 -21.52
CA SER A 18 8.65 10.65 -21.24
C SER A 18 8.15 9.31 -20.71
N GLY A 19 6.83 9.04 -20.74
CA GLY A 19 6.23 7.82 -20.20
C GLY A 19 5.17 8.08 -19.12
N TYR A 20 4.95 7.13 -18.23
CA TYR A 20 4.01 7.23 -17.12
C TYR A 20 4.76 7.50 -15.83
N SER A 21 4.36 8.55 -15.11
CA SER A 21 4.83 8.85 -13.76
C SER A 21 3.76 8.47 -12.76
N LEU A 22 4.16 7.75 -11.73
CA LEU A 22 3.31 7.37 -10.61
C LEU A 22 3.95 7.89 -9.33
N SER A 23 3.29 8.88 -8.74
CA SER A 23 3.80 9.60 -7.58
C SER A 23 2.83 9.49 -6.40
N GLY A 24 3.38 9.55 -5.19
CA GLY A 24 2.58 9.54 -3.97
C GLY A 24 3.44 9.45 -2.72
N TYR A 25 2.83 9.02 -1.62
CA TYR A 25 3.50 8.92 -0.33
C TYR A 25 3.33 7.52 0.26
N ILE A 26 4.43 6.99 0.80
CA ILE A 26 4.48 5.71 1.50
C ILE A 26 5.19 5.93 2.83
N ASP A 27 4.50 5.68 3.95
CA ASP A 27 5.03 5.87 5.31
C ASP A 27 5.63 7.28 5.51
N GLY A 28 4.98 8.29 4.93
CA GLY A 28 5.39 9.70 4.96
C GLY A 28 6.67 10.02 4.17
N ARG A 29 7.06 9.15 3.23
CA ARG A 29 8.09 9.44 2.24
C ARG A 29 7.47 9.58 0.87
N GLU A 30 7.78 10.67 0.20
CA GLU A 30 7.43 10.86 -1.21
C GLU A 30 8.17 9.85 -2.08
N PHE A 31 7.50 9.39 -3.12
CA PHE A 31 8.10 8.61 -4.20
C PHE A 31 7.58 9.10 -5.55
N ASP A 32 8.42 9.00 -6.58
CA ASP A 32 8.05 9.15 -7.99
C ASP A 32 8.66 7.98 -8.76
N ILE A 33 7.82 7.21 -9.44
CA ILE A 33 8.22 6.10 -10.29
C ILE A 33 7.89 6.48 -11.73
N VAL A 34 8.90 6.50 -12.59
CA VAL A 34 8.71 6.75 -14.03
C VAL A 34 9.00 5.48 -14.80
N THR A 35 8.05 5.05 -15.62
CA THR A 35 8.17 3.86 -16.48
C THR A 35 7.51 4.10 -17.83
N ASP A 36 7.89 3.32 -18.85
CA ASP A 36 7.34 3.46 -20.20
C ASP A 36 5.89 2.93 -20.28
N LEU A 37 5.57 1.94 -19.45
CA LEU A 37 4.26 1.29 -19.41
C LEU A 37 3.52 1.57 -18.10
N PRO A 38 2.19 1.80 -18.14
CA PRO A 38 1.42 2.08 -16.93
C PRO A 38 1.37 0.87 -15.99
N GLN A 39 1.33 -0.36 -16.52
CA GLN A 39 1.30 -1.57 -15.71
C GLN A 39 2.62 -1.80 -14.95
N GLU A 40 3.74 -1.32 -15.48
CA GLU A 40 5.03 -1.41 -14.79
C GLU A 40 5.09 -0.47 -13.59
N ALA A 41 4.58 0.76 -13.74
CA ALA A 41 4.43 1.72 -12.66
C ALA A 41 3.55 1.16 -11.54
N GLU A 42 2.40 0.59 -11.88
CA GLU A 42 1.48 -0.03 -10.92
C GLU A 42 2.12 -1.21 -10.17
N ARG A 43 2.85 -2.09 -10.88
CA ARG A 43 3.56 -3.21 -10.26
C ARG A 43 4.70 -2.76 -9.35
N ALA A 44 5.44 -1.73 -9.75
CA ALA A 44 6.51 -1.16 -8.94
C ALA A 44 5.93 -0.55 -7.65
N PHE A 45 4.86 0.22 -7.76
CA PHE A 45 4.13 0.76 -6.62
C PHE A 45 3.56 -0.33 -5.71
N ALA A 46 2.90 -1.35 -6.26
CA ALA A 46 2.34 -2.45 -5.47
C ALA A 46 3.43 -3.18 -4.66
N ARG A 47 4.63 -3.34 -5.22
CA ARG A 47 5.79 -3.93 -4.51
C ARG A 47 6.29 -3.01 -3.39
N ALA A 48 6.44 -1.71 -3.66
CA ALA A 48 6.86 -0.72 -2.66
C ALA A 48 5.85 -0.63 -1.50
N ALA A 49 4.57 -0.49 -1.82
CA ALA A 49 3.46 -0.44 -0.88
C ALA A 49 3.37 -1.71 -0.02
N ARG A 50 3.56 -2.89 -0.61
CA ARG A 50 3.60 -4.16 0.12
C ARG A 50 4.75 -4.22 1.11
N SER A 51 5.95 -3.82 0.68
CA SER A 51 7.15 -3.82 1.54
C SER A 51 6.96 -2.90 2.74
N ALA A 52 6.44 -1.70 2.51
CA ALA A 52 6.13 -0.74 3.57
C ALA A 52 5.05 -1.26 4.53
N TRP A 53 3.94 -1.79 3.99
CA TRP A 53 2.90 -2.44 4.80
C TRP A 53 3.47 -3.55 5.69
N LEU A 54 4.29 -4.45 5.14
CA LEU A 54 4.88 -5.55 5.90
C LEU A 54 5.82 -5.02 7.00
N HIS A 55 6.65 -4.02 6.68
CA HIS A 55 7.54 -3.40 7.65
C HIS A 55 6.76 -2.76 8.81
N ARG A 56 5.66 -2.06 8.51
CA ARG A 56 4.76 -1.49 9.52
C ARG A 56 4.16 -2.56 10.43
N LYS A 57 3.67 -3.66 9.85
CA LYS A 57 3.08 -4.77 10.63
C LYS A 57 4.11 -5.50 11.49
N LEU A 58 5.31 -5.74 10.98
CA LEU A 58 6.41 -6.33 11.75
C LEU A 58 6.84 -5.43 12.92
N ARG A 59 6.85 -4.11 12.75
CA ARG A 59 7.11 -3.16 13.85
C ARG A 59 6.03 -3.21 14.91
N GLY A 60 4.75 -3.21 14.51
CA GLY A 60 3.62 -3.34 15.42
C GLY A 60 3.68 -4.64 16.24
N LEU A 61 4.03 -5.77 15.61
CA LEU A 61 4.24 -7.04 16.31
C LEU A 61 5.39 -7.01 17.32
N ARG A 62 6.43 -6.20 17.07
CA ARG A 62 7.56 -6.00 17.98
C ARG A 62 7.28 -4.96 19.08
N GLY A 63 6.06 -4.44 19.16
CA GLY A 63 5.71 -3.36 20.09
C GLY A 63 6.41 -2.04 19.79
N LEU A 64 7.04 -1.92 18.61
CA LEU A 64 7.67 -0.68 18.17
C LEU A 64 6.59 0.22 17.58
N PRO A 65 6.64 1.54 17.84
CA PRO A 65 5.75 2.45 17.16
C PRO A 65 5.92 2.25 15.65
N ALA A 66 4.79 2.18 14.94
CA ALA A 66 4.79 2.39 13.51
C ALA A 66 5.58 3.68 13.28
N ARG A 67 6.47 3.69 12.28
CA ARG A 67 7.26 4.89 12.00
C ARG A 67 6.27 5.92 11.46
N GLU A 68 5.63 6.64 12.37
CA GLU A 68 4.82 7.81 12.11
C GLU A 68 5.81 8.91 11.73
N SER A 69 6.37 8.80 10.52
CA SER A 69 6.67 10.02 9.79
C SER A 69 5.34 10.78 9.80
N PRO A 70 5.26 11.98 10.40
CA PRO A 70 4.01 12.72 10.38
C PRO A 70 3.56 12.81 8.92
N PRO A 71 2.27 12.55 8.63
CA PRO A 71 1.76 12.68 7.27
C PRO A 71 2.11 14.10 6.79
N MET A 72 2.86 14.19 5.70
CA MET A 72 3.26 15.50 5.17
C MET A 72 2.01 16.25 4.65
N ASN A 73 0.93 15.52 4.33
CA ASN A 73 -0.33 16.10 3.91
C ASN A 73 -1.54 15.24 4.33
N SER A 74 -2.71 15.88 4.49
CA SER A 74 -4.00 15.20 4.74
C SER A 74 -4.45 14.29 3.58
N GLN A 75 -3.81 14.43 2.42
CA GLN A 75 -3.98 13.54 1.27
C GLN A 75 -3.32 12.16 1.46
N ASP A 76 -2.47 11.99 2.48
CA ASP A 76 -1.82 10.72 2.85
C ASP A 76 -2.76 9.81 3.64
N THR A 77 -4.00 9.66 3.18
CA THR A 77 -4.98 8.79 3.83
C THR A 77 -4.65 7.32 3.54
N TYR A 78 -4.01 6.65 4.50
CA TYR A 78 -3.75 5.21 4.40
C TYR A 78 -5.01 4.41 4.77
N HIS A 79 -5.57 3.69 3.80
CA HIS A 79 -6.70 2.79 4.04
C HIS A 79 -6.18 1.45 4.57
N GLU A 80 -5.96 1.34 5.88
CA GLU A 80 -5.53 0.07 6.47
C GLU A 80 -6.60 -1.02 6.31
N VAL A 81 -6.35 -1.97 5.42
CA VAL A 81 -6.99 -3.28 5.53
C VAL A 81 -6.37 -3.96 6.75
N SER A 82 -7.11 -3.97 7.86
CA SER A 82 -6.63 -4.54 9.11
C SER A 82 -6.29 -6.03 8.92
N LEU A 83 -5.08 -6.42 9.32
CA LEU A 83 -4.60 -7.81 9.30
C LEU A 83 -5.52 -8.71 10.13
N ARG A 84 -6.20 -8.15 11.14
CA ARG A 84 -7.26 -8.81 11.90
C ARG A 84 -8.46 -9.16 11.02
N MET A 85 -8.89 -8.27 10.13
CA MET A 85 -9.97 -8.58 9.18
C MET A 85 -9.55 -9.67 8.19
N ALA A 86 -8.32 -9.61 7.66
CA ALA A 86 -7.81 -10.66 6.79
C ALA A 86 -7.70 -12.01 7.51
N PHE A 87 -7.16 -12.03 8.74
CA PHE A 87 -7.04 -13.25 9.55
C PHE A 87 -8.41 -13.82 9.92
N VAL A 88 -9.34 -13.00 10.39
CA VAL A 88 -10.71 -13.44 10.71
C VAL A 88 -11.40 -13.98 9.47
N ALA A 89 -11.28 -13.32 8.31
CA ALA A 89 -11.84 -13.82 7.06
C ALA A 89 -11.27 -15.19 6.66
N VAL A 90 -9.94 -15.37 6.77
CA VAL A 90 -9.28 -16.65 6.47
C VAL A 90 -9.69 -17.75 7.46
N VAL A 91 -9.70 -17.48 8.76
CA VAL A 91 -10.14 -18.45 9.79
C VAL A 91 -11.60 -18.83 9.60
N THR A 92 -12.48 -17.86 9.30
CA THR A 92 -13.91 -18.11 9.08
C THR A 92 -14.13 -18.95 7.80
N ALA A 93 -13.38 -18.65 6.73
CA ALA A 93 -13.44 -19.43 5.49
C ALA A 93 -12.91 -20.87 5.68
N LEU A 94 -11.85 -21.06 6.48
CA LEU A 94 -11.33 -22.39 6.80
C LEU A 94 -12.30 -23.17 7.72
N TRP A 95 -12.86 -22.51 8.73
CA TRP A 95 -13.81 -23.13 9.66
C TRP A 95 -15.09 -23.60 8.93
N SER A 96 -15.64 -22.76 8.06
CA SER A 96 -16.83 -23.12 7.26
C SER A 96 -16.58 -24.24 6.23
N ARG A 97 -15.32 -24.49 5.87
CA ARG A 97 -14.92 -25.60 4.98
C ARG A 97 -14.68 -26.91 5.73
N VAL A 98 -14.29 -26.86 7.00
CA VAL A 98 -14.04 -28.05 7.84
C VAL A 98 -15.31 -28.58 8.49
N PHE A 99 -16.26 -27.70 8.83
CA PHE A 99 -17.52 -28.06 9.49
C PHE A 99 -18.71 -28.20 8.53
N ARG A 100 -18.46 -28.41 7.24
CA ARG A 100 -19.48 -28.65 6.22
C ARG A 100 -19.35 -30.04 5.62
#